data_AF-A0A3D3MIT8-F1
#
_entry.id   AF-A0A3D3MIT8-F1
#
_cell.length_a   1.000
_cell.length_b   1.000
_cell.length_c   1.000
_cell.angle_alpha   90.00
_cell.angle_beta   90.00
_cell.angle_gamma   90.00
#
_symmetry.space_group_name_H-M   'P 1'
#
loop_
_entity.id
_entity.type
_entity.pdbx_description
1 polymer ?
#
loop_
_entity_poly.entity_id
_entity_poly.type
_entity_poly.pdbx_seq_one_letter_code
_entity_poly.pdbx_strand_id
1 'polypeptide(L)'
;MFEKLIDSFEKLCLQIIIEILLVPVTIFKLFQNPYRCYDLSVHEMEKEETERFRDYLSPIKLSVYTSVIVSVLLMDYGGEQSFISKIKGLSMVEKALFIFLVNNFTAVAFSVILLWYKKEKVNTVTFRTLLFSFIYTTVYTSTPFFLLILSAMFLGQTVDVNSYLDHLDNIASSGDYASRDYIFFIIFAIFFVIMFIGLIQLFRALHYILKENFRYHPYVVWFFTLLFFLIQLYYARGFV
;
A
#
# COMPACT_ATOMS: atom_id res chain seq x y z
N MET A 1 1.38 -39.29 9.96
CA MET A 1 1.74 -38.35 8.87
C MET A 1 0.61 -37.38 8.59
N PHE A 2 -0.62 -37.85 8.42
CA PHE A 2 -1.84 -37.03 8.28
C PHE A 2 -2.08 -36.08 9.48
N GLU A 3 -1.89 -36.57 10.71
CA GLU A 3 -2.08 -35.76 11.94
C GLU A 3 -1.08 -34.59 12.06
N LYS A 4 0.18 -34.79 11.63
CA LYS A 4 1.18 -33.72 11.53
C LYS A 4 0.83 -32.70 10.44
N LEU A 5 0.17 -33.16 9.37
CA LEU A 5 -0.30 -32.30 8.29
C LEU A 5 -1.45 -31.41 8.78
N ILE A 6 -2.40 -31.98 9.53
CA ILE A 6 -3.50 -31.26 10.16
C ILE A 6 -2.98 -30.22 11.15
N ASP A 7 -2.05 -30.58 12.04
CA ASP A 7 -1.45 -29.64 13.00
C ASP A 7 -0.70 -28.50 12.29
N SER A 8 -0.01 -28.79 11.18
CA SER A 8 0.63 -27.76 10.36
C SER A 8 -0.37 -26.85 9.66
N PHE A 9 -1.49 -27.41 9.18
CA PHE A 9 -2.56 -26.67 8.54
C PHE A 9 -3.30 -25.76 9.55
N GLU A 10 -3.60 -26.28 10.74
CA GLU A 10 -4.22 -25.52 11.83
C GLU A 10 -3.35 -24.33 12.24
N LYS A 11 -2.04 -24.54 12.43
CA LYS A 11 -1.08 -23.47 12.72
C LYS A 11 -1.02 -22.42 11.61
N LEU A 12 -1.02 -22.86 10.35
CA LEU A 12 -1.04 -21.96 9.20
C LEU A 12 -2.34 -21.13 9.17
N CYS A 13 -3.50 -21.77 9.37
CA CYS A 13 -4.79 -21.08 9.41
C CYS A 13 -4.86 -20.06 10.54
N LEU A 14 -4.45 -20.43 11.76
CA LEU A 14 -4.35 -19.52 12.90
C LEU A 14 -3.45 -18.32 12.59
N GLN A 15 -2.28 -18.58 12.00
CA GLN A 15 -1.36 -17.52 11.61
C GLN A 15 -1.99 -16.56 10.60
N ILE A 16 -2.66 -17.08 9.57
CA ILE A 16 -3.35 -16.26 8.56
C ILE A 16 -4.47 -15.42 9.21
N ILE A 17 -5.28 -15.99 10.09
CA ILE A 17 -6.35 -15.27 10.80
C ILE A 17 -5.77 -14.13 11.63
N ILE A 18 -4.69 -14.38 12.39
CA ILE A 18 -4.01 -13.36 13.18
C ILE A 18 -3.45 -12.27 12.26
N GLU A 19 -2.81 -12.62 11.15
CA GLU A 19 -2.25 -11.65 10.20
C GLU A 19 -3.35 -10.76 9.61
N ILE A 20 -4.49 -11.33 9.20
CA ILE A 20 -5.64 -10.57 8.70
C ILE A 20 -6.17 -9.60 9.77
N LEU A 21 -6.21 -10.01 11.04
CA LEU A 21 -6.63 -9.14 12.14
C LEU A 21 -5.61 -8.01 12.40
N LEU A 22 -4.32 -8.29 12.21
CA LEU A 22 -3.25 -7.31 12.40
C LEU A 22 -3.14 -6.27 11.27
N VAL A 23 -3.63 -6.57 10.06
CA VAL A 23 -3.65 -5.61 8.94
C VAL A 23 -4.33 -4.29 9.32
N PRO A 24 -5.63 -4.26 9.72
CA PRO A 24 -6.31 -3.01 10.04
C PRO A 24 -5.70 -2.31 11.26
N VAL A 25 -5.23 -3.07 12.26
CA VAL A 25 -4.56 -2.52 13.45
C VAL A 25 -3.27 -1.79 13.06
N THR A 26 -2.47 -2.39 12.18
CA THR A 26 -1.22 -1.80 11.69
C THR A 26 -1.49 -0.56 10.86
N ILE A 27 -2.44 -0.63 9.91
CA ILE A 27 -2.86 0.52 9.09
C ILE A 27 -3.31 1.68 9.99
N PHE A 28 -4.20 1.41 10.94
CA PHE A 28 -4.73 2.45 11.83
C PHE A 28 -3.62 3.13 12.64
N LYS A 29 -2.69 2.35 13.19
CA LYS A 29 -1.56 2.92 13.95
C LYS A 29 -0.63 3.77 13.10
N LEU A 30 -0.42 3.43 11.83
CA LEU A 30 0.38 4.25 10.90
C LEU A 30 -0.37 5.55 10.54
N PHE A 31 -1.66 5.46 10.22
CA PHE A 31 -2.50 6.63 9.90
C PHE A 31 -2.69 7.62 11.06
N GLN A 32 -2.57 7.16 12.32
CA GLN A 32 -2.60 8.06 13.48
C GLN A 32 -1.37 8.97 13.58
N ASN A 33 -0.19 8.45 13.25
CA ASN A 33 1.05 9.20 13.40
C ASN A 33 2.06 8.80 12.31
N PRO A 34 2.28 9.66 11.29
CA PRO A 34 3.16 9.38 10.16
C PRO A 34 4.61 9.05 10.53
N TYR A 35 5.09 9.53 11.68
CA TYR A 35 6.46 9.29 12.14
C TYR A 35 6.70 7.82 12.52
N ARG A 36 5.63 7.08 12.86
CA ARG A 36 5.70 5.66 13.21
C ARG A 36 6.21 4.78 12.08
N CYS A 37 6.12 5.21 10.81
CA CYS A 37 6.72 4.46 9.70
C CYS A 37 8.23 4.27 9.91
N TYR A 38 8.91 5.29 10.42
CA TYR A 38 10.34 5.22 10.75
C TYR A 38 10.56 4.61 12.13
N ASP A 39 9.88 5.12 13.16
CA ASP A 39 10.15 4.75 14.55
C ASP A 39 9.85 3.26 14.83
N LEU A 40 8.77 2.70 14.27
CA LEU A 40 8.47 1.27 14.40
C LEU A 40 9.55 0.43 13.71
N SER A 41 10.01 0.85 12.54
CA SER A 41 11.05 0.12 11.81
C SER A 41 12.37 0.11 12.59
N VAL A 42 12.74 1.22 13.23
CA VAL A 42 13.93 1.31 14.08
C VAL A 42 13.76 0.40 15.30
N HIS A 43 12.67 0.55 16.05
CA HIS A 43 12.44 -0.18 17.29
C HIS A 43 12.33 -1.69 17.08
N GLU A 44 11.69 -2.14 16.00
CA GLU A 44 11.59 -3.56 15.68
C GLU A 44 12.93 -4.16 15.22
N MET A 45 13.83 -3.35 14.64
CA MET A 45 15.17 -3.82 14.26
C MET A 45 16.13 -3.93 15.45
N GLU A 46 15.85 -3.26 16.57
CA GLU A 46 16.57 -3.41 17.84
C GLU A 46 16.21 -4.69 18.59
N LYS A 47 15.01 -5.25 18.37
CA LYS A 47 14.54 -6.50 18.99
C LYS A 47 15.21 -7.74 18.39
N GLU A 48 15.24 -8.83 19.16
CA GLU A 48 15.65 -10.15 18.68
C GLU A 48 14.70 -10.67 17.58
N GLU A 49 15.23 -11.42 16.62
CA GLU A 49 14.49 -11.85 15.41
C GLU A 49 13.20 -12.63 15.71
N THR A 50 13.15 -13.35 16.83
CA THR A 50 12.00 -14.15 17.32
C THR A 50 10.91 -13.31 18.00
N GLU A 51 11.19 -12.05 18.30
CA GLU A 51 10.27 -11.12 18.98
C GLU A 51 9.75 -10.01 18.06
N ARG A 52 10.33 -9.87 16.86
CA ARG A 52 9.93 -8.85 15.90
C ARG A 52 8.50 -9.09 15.41
N PHE A 53 7.75 -8.01 15.26
CA PHE A 53 6.44 -8.01 14.59
C PHE A 53 5.40 -8.96 15.24
N ARG A 54 5.41 -9.09 16.58
CA ARG A 54 4.36 -9.81 17.31
C ARG A 54 3.05 -9.03 17.40
N ASP A 55 3.17 -7.72 17.65
CA ASP A 55 2.02 -6.84 17.84
C ASP A 55 1.61 -6.10 16.55
N TYR A 56 2.44 -6.20 15.51
CA TYR A 56 2.32 -5.46 14.24
C TYR A 56 2.67 -6.35 13.07
N LEU A 57 2.03 -6.11 11.93
CA LEU A 57 2.39 -6.82 10.73
C LEU A 57 3.69 -6.26 10.14
N SER A 58 4.60 -7.14 9.72
CA SER A 58 5.83 -6.71 9.06
C SER A 58 5.52 -5.92 7.78
N PRO A 59 6.31 -4.91 7.41
CA PRO A 59 6.00 -4.06 6.26
C PRO A 59 5.90 -4.86 4.96
N ILE A 60 6.72 -5.90 4.80
CA ILE A 60 6.66 -6.80 3.64
C ILE A 60 5.31 -7.52 3.60
N LYS A 61 4.91 -8.16 4.70
CA LYS A 61 3.60 -8.84 4.78
C LYS A 61 2.47 -7.85 4.51
N LEU A 62 2.50 -6.68 5.14
CA LEU A 62 1.51 -5.63 4.94
C LEU A 62 1.44 -5.18 3.48
N SER A 63 2.58 -5.01 2.81
CA SER A 63 2.60 -4.70 1.38
C SER A 63 2.00 -5.83 0.56
N VAL A 64 2.25 -7.11 0.87
CA VAL A 64 1.60 -8.23 0.16
C VAL A 64 0.08 -8.16 0.32
N TYR A 65 -0.43 -8.01 1.54
CA TYR A 65 -1.87 -7.93 1.79
C TYR A 65 -2.52 -6.69 1.14
N THR A 66 -1.83 -5.55 1.11
CA THR A 66 -2.39 -4.29 0.59
C THR A 66 -2.12 -4.02 -0.89
N SER A 67 -1.18 -4.71 -1.53
CA SER A 67 -0.89 -4.53 -2.96
C SER A 67 -1.23 -5.77 -3.79
N VAL A 68 -0.87 -6.98 -3.36
CA VAL A 68 -1.12 -8.20 -4.15
C VAL A 68 -2.61 -8.53 -4.16
N ILE A 69 -3.25 -8.59 -2.99
CA ILE A 69 -4.69 -8.90 -2.90
C ILE A 69 -5.49 -7.85 -3.64
N VAL A 70 -5.16 -6.59 -3.46
CA VAL A 70 -5.84 -5.46 -4.12
C VAL A 70 -5.68 -5.52 -5.63
N SER A 71 -4.48 -5.84 -6.12
CA SER A 71 -4.24 -6.01 -7.56
C SER A 71 -5.00 -7.18 -8.15
N VAL A 72 -5.08 -8.31 -7.44
CA VAL A 72 -5.88 -9.47 -7.85
C VAL A 72 -7.36 -9.09 -7.91
N LEU A 73 -7.89 -8.44 -6.87
CA LEU A 73 -9.28 -7.97 -6.85
C LEU A 73 -9.58 -6.97 -7.97
N LEU A 74 -8.66 -6.03 -8.23
CA LEU A 74 -8.78 -5.08 -9.34
C LEU A 74 -8.76 -5.76 -10.71
N MET A 75 -7.97 -6.82 -10.88
CA MET A 75 -7.92 -7.55 -12.14
C MET A 75 -9.20 -8.34 -12.41
N ASP A 76 -9.86 -8.83 -11.35
CA ASP A 76 -11.16 -9.50 -11.47
C ASP A 76 -12.34 -8.52 -11.67
N TYR A 77 -12.30 -7.32 -11.07
CA TYR A 77 -13.41 -6.36 -11.09
C TYR A 77 -13.25 -5.17 -12.06
N GLY A 78 -12.02 -4.81 -12.44
CA GLY A 78 -11.71 -3.57 -13.17
C GLY A 78 -11.66 -3.70 -14.69
N GLY A 79 -11.82 -4.90 -15.24
CA GLY A 79 -11.66 -5.13 -16.68
C GLY A 79 -10.24 -4.83 -17.19
N GLU A 80 -9.97 -5.14 -18.46
CA GLU A 80 -8.63 -5.13 -19.06
C GLU A 80 -8.00 -3.73 -19.26
N GLN A 81 -8.29 -2.71 -18.45
CA GLN A 81 -7.84 -1.34 -18.71
C GLN A 81 -6.53 -0.91 -18.01
N SER A 82 -6.05 -1.65 -17.01
CA SER A 82 -4.76 -1.31 -16.36
C SER A 82 -3.56 -1.55 -17.30
N PHE A 83 -2.48 -0.76 -17.19
CA PHE A 83 -1.28 -0.92 -18.04
C PHE A 83 -0.67 -2.33 -17.98
N ILE A 84 -0.98 -3.07 -16.91
CA ILE A 84 -0.47 -4.40 -16.58
C ILE A 84 -1.40 -5.52 -17.07
N SER A 85 -2.70 -5.29 -17.23
CA SER A 85 -3.61 -6.25 -17.89
C SER A 85 -3.13 -6.56 -19.32
N LYS A 86 -2.58 -5.56 -20.01
CA LYS A 86 -2.08 -5.62 -21.40
C LYS A 86 -0.81 -6.44 -21.59
N ILE A 87 -0.11 -6.83 -20.52
CA ILE A 87 1.05 -7.73 -20.63
C ILE A 87 0.54 -9.13 -20.96
N LYS A 88 0.66 -9.51 -22.24
CA LYS A 88 0.29 -10.83 -22.75
C LYS A 88 1.28 -11.89 -22.26
N GLY A 89 0.79 -13.05 -21.84
CA GLY A 89 1.60 -14.22 -21.50
C GLY A 89 1.91 -14.44 -20.01
N LEU A 90 1.43 -13.58 -19.11
CA LEU A 90 1.55 -13.78 -17.65
C LEU A 90 0.22 -14.22 -17.05
N SER A 91 0.28 -15.16 -16.10
CA SER A 91 -0.84 -15.52 -15.23
C SER A 91 -1.22 -14.36 -14.30
N MET A 92 -2.44 -14.38 -13.78
CA MET A 92 -2.97 -13.34 -12.89
C MET A 92 -2.08 -13.15 -11.63
N VAL A 93 -1.60 -14.24 -11.06
CA VAL A 93 -0.73 -14.24 -9.88
C VAL A 93 0.63 -13.61 -10.20
N GLU A 94 1.22 -13.92 -11.36
CA GLU A 94 2.49 -13.34 -11.78
C GLU A 94 2.37 -11.83 -12.03
N LYS A 95 1.25 -11.36 -12.58
CA LYS A 95 1.00 -9.93 -12.74
C LYS A 95 0.89 -9.22 -11.38
N ALA A 96 0.22 -9.83 -10.40
CA ALA A 96 0.12 -9.28 -9.05
C ALA A 96 1.48 -9.27 -8.30
N LEU A 97 2.30 -10.32 -8.49
CA LEU A 97 3.67 -10.36 -7.97
C LEU A 97 4.56 -9.30 -8.64
N PHE A 98 4.40 -9.08 -9.94
CA PHE A 98 5.10 -8.01 -10.65
C PHE A 98 4.73 -6.63 -10.11
N ILE A 99 3.44 -6.36 -9.86
CA ILE A 99 2.98 -5.12 -9.20
C ILE A 99 3.62 -4.96 -7.83
N PHE A 100 3.59 -6.00 -7.01
CA PHE A 100 4.23 -5.98 -5.70
C PHE A 100 5.73 -5.68 -5.80
N LEU A 101 6.44 -6.34 -6.73
CA LEU A 101 7.87 -6.15 -6.89
C LEU A 101 8.20 -4.74 -7.35
N VAL A 102 7.47 -4.22 -8.34
CA VAL A 102 7.65 -2.86 -8.86
C VAL A 102 7.33 -1.80 -7.79
N ASN A 103 6.25 -1.98 -7.04
CA ASN A 103 5.88 -1.07 -5.95
C ASN A 103 6.98 -1.01 -4.88
N ASN A 104 7.50 -2.17 -4.47
CA ASN A 104 8.57 -2.27 -3.47
C ASN A 104 9.96 -1.92 -4.02
N PHE A 105 10.18 -1.98 -5.34
CA PHE A 105 11.46 -1.62 -5.95
C PHE A 105 11.82 -0.15 -5.68
N THR A 106 10.83 0.73 -5.64
CA THR A 106 11.04 2.14 -5.27
C THR A 106 11.61 2.26 -3.85
N ALA A 107 11.05 1.54 -2.88
CA ALA A 107 11.56 1.50 -1.51
C ALA A 107 13.00 0.96 -1.43
N VAL A 108 13.31 -0.09 -2.21
CA VAL A 108 14.68 -0.63 -2.31
C VAL A 108 15.64 0.39 -2.90
N ALA A 109 15.30 1.01 -4.04
CA ALA A 109 16.16 1.97 -4.72
C ALA A 109 16.50 3.17 -3.82
N PHE A 110 15.49 3.74 -3.15
CA PHE A 110 15.72 4.86 -2.23
C PHE A 110 16.52 4.45 -1.00
N SER A 111 16.32 3.25 -0.46
CA SER A 111 17.15 2.74 0.65
C SER A 111 18.62 2.60 0.25
N VAL A 112 18.90 2.11 -0.97
CA VAL A 112 20.26 2.00 -1.50
C VAL A 112 20.87 3.38 -1.74
N ILE A 113 20.12 4.32 -2.34
CA ILE A 113 20.59 5.70 -2.59
C ILE A 113 20.96 6.38 -1.27
N LEU A 114 20.14 6.21 -0.21
CA LEU A 114 20.42 6.75 1.12
C LEU A 114 21.71 6.19 1.72
N LEU A 115 21.89 4.88 1.68
CA LEU A 115 23.10 4.23 2.22
C LEU A 115 24.34 4.68 1.45
N TRP A 116 24.24 4.75 0.13
CA TRP A 116 25.33 5.22 -0.73
C TRP A 116 25.70 6.66 -0.42
N TYR A 117 24.72 7.54 -0.23
CA TYR A 117 24.94 8.92 0.16
C TYR A 117 25.66 9.03 1.51
N LYS A 118 25.23 8.25 2.51
CA LYS A 118 25.85 8.22 3.83
C LYS A 118 27.27 7.63 3.82
N LYS A 119 27.71 7.05 2.69
CA LYS A 119 28.95 6.27 2.57
C LYS A 119 29.04 5.13 3.59
N GLU A 120 27.90 4.66 4.08
CA GLU A 120 27.84 3.51 4.97
C GLU A 120 27.95 2.24 4.13
N LYS A 121 28.68 1.24 4.63
CA LYS A 121 28.60 -0.11 4.05
C LYS A 121 27.16 -0.60 4.22
N VAL A 122 26.64 -1.33 3.23
CA VAL A 122 25.30 -1.93 3.29
C VAL A 122 25.27 -2.94 4.45
N ASN A 123 24.96 -2.45 5.65
CA ASN A 123 24.71 -3.27 6.81
C ASN A 123 23.28 -3.77 6.74
N THR A 124 23.07 -5.06 7.00
CA THR A 124 21.77 -5.71 6.94
C THR A 124 20.74 -5.00 7.82
N VAL A 125 21.13 -4.47 8.98
CA VAL A 125 20.23 -3.80 9.92
C VAL A 125 19.79 -2.42 9.41
N THR A 126 20.73 -1.56 9.02
CA THR A 126 20.42 -0.21 8.53
C THR A 126 19.62 -0.27 7.22
N PHE A 127 19.98 -1.19 6.32
CA PHE A 127 19.23 -1.41 5.08
C PHE A 127 17.79 -1.86 5.36
N ARG A 128 17.60 -2.88 6.22
CA ARG A 128 16.26 -3.35 6.58
C ARG A 128 15.42 -2.26 7.22
N THR A 129 16.01 -1.45 8.10
CA THR A 129 15.32 -0.32 8.74
C THR A 129 14.79 0.67 7.72
N LEU A 130 15.64 1.11 6.78
CA LEU A 130 15.25 2.05 5.72
C LEU A 130 14.21 1.45 4.78
N LEU A 131 14.43 0.21 4.35
CA LEU A 131 13.52 -0.52 3.48
C LEU A 131 12.13 -0.62 4.13
N PHE A 132 12.08 -1.03 5.38
CA PHE A 132 10.83 -1.19 6.13
C PHE A 132 10.12 0.14 6.33
N SER A 133 10.88 1.21 6.59
CA SER A 133 10.33 2.56 6.71
C SER A 133 9.66 3.01 5.42
N PHE A 134 10.33 2.85 4.28
CA PHE A 134 9.76 3.23 2.98
C PHE A 134 8.58 2.35 2.58
N ILE A 135 8.64 1.03 2.81
CA ILE A 135 7.50 0.14 2.53
C ILE A 135 6.27 0.54 3.35
N TYR A 136 6.43 0.87 4.64
CA TYR A 136 5.31 1.35 5.45
C TYR A 136 4.68 2.64 4.91
N THR A 137 5.44 3.52 4.24
CA THR A 137 4.84 4.73 3.65
C THR A 137 3.90 4.43 2.48
N THR A 138 4.07 3.30 1.79
CA THR A 138 3.18 2.89 0.69
C THR A 138 1.75 2.59 1.16
N VAL A 139 1.56 2.36 2.46
CA VAL A 139 0.24 2.15 3.08
C VAL A 139 -0.66 3.37 2.89
N TYR A 140 -0.09 4.58 2.86
CA TYR A 140 -0.87 5.81 2.69
C TYR A 140 -1.44 5.97 1.28
N THR A 141 -0.83 5.33 0.27
CA THR A 141 -1.36 5.32 -1.09
C THR A 141 -2.24 4.11 -1.32
N SER A 142 -1.85 2.91 -0.87
CA SER A 142 -2.59 1.67 -1.14
C SER A 142 -3.89 1.53 -0.35
N THR A 143 -3.95 2.00 0.90
CA THR A 143 -5.12 1.82 1.78
C THR A 143 -6.38 2.53 1.26
N PRO A 144 -6.33 3.81 0.83
CA PRO A 144 -7.51 4.47 0.26
C PRO A 144 -8.09 3.71 -0.95
N PHE A 145 -7.24 3.21 -1.86
CA PHE A 145 -7.69 2.38 -2.98
C PHE A 145 -8.29 1.06 -2.53
N PHE A 146 -7.64 0.37 -1.58
CA PHE A 146 -8.16 -0.88 -1.03
C PHE A 146 -9.58 -0.72 -0.49
N LEU A 147 -9.82 0.32 0.32
CA LEU A 147 -11.13 0.57 0.90
C LEU A 147 -12.18 0.95 -0.15
N LEU A 148 -11.78 1.72 -1.17
CA LEU A 148 -12.66 2.08 -2.29
C LEU A 148 -13.13 0.82 -3.05
N ILE A 149 -12.19 -0.07 -3.40
CA ILE A 149 -12.49 -1.32 -4.11
C ILE A 149 -13.41 -2.21 -3.27
N LEU A 150 -13.11 -2.39 -1.99
CA LEU A 150 -13.93 -3.20 -1.09
C LEU A 150 -15.35 -2.65 -0.98
N SER A 151 -15.49 -1.33 -0.93
CA SER A 151 -16.80 -0.66 -0.89
C SER A 151 -17.58 -0.81 -2.20
N ALA A 152 -16.89 -0.66 -3.34
CA ALA A 152 -17.49 -0.86 -4.65
C ALA A 152 -17.97 -2.32 -4.85
N MET A 153 -17.15 -3.29 -4.44
CA MET A 153 -17.51 -4.71 -4.43
C MET A 153 -18.75 -4.98 -3.56
N PHE A 154 -18.81 -4.41 -2.35
CA PHE A 154 -19.96 -4.58 -1.45
C PHE A 154 -21.27 -4.02 -2.05
N LEU A 155 -21.16 -2.95 -2.83
CA LEU A 155 -22.31 -2.33 -3.52
C LEU A 155 -22.62 -2.96 -4.90
N GLY A 156 -21.80 -3.92 -5.35
CA GLY A 156 -21.91 -4.55 -6.66
C GLY A 156 -21.62 -3.61 -7.83
N GLN A 157 -20.79 -2.59 -7.63
CA GLN A 157 -20.41 -1.61 -8.65
C GLN A 157 -18.93 -1.78 -9.03
N THR A 158 -18.59 -1.44 -10.28
CA THR A 158 -17.20 -1.47 -10.78
C THR A 158 -16.51 -0.13 -10.52
N VAL A 159 -15.19 -0.16 -10.28
CA VAL A 159 -14.36 1.04 -10.10
C VAL A 159 -13.81 1.54 -11.45
N ASP A 160 -14.34 1.04 -12.57
CA ASP A 160 -13.93 1.50 -13.91
C ASP A 160 -14.41 2.95 -14.12
N VAL A 161 -13.46 3.87 -14.16
CA VAL A 161 -13.71 5.32 -14.32
C VAL A 161 -14.46 5.61 -15.62
N ASN A 162 -14.20 4.87 -16.69
CA ASN A 162 -14.87 5.07 -17.98
C ASN A 162 -16.31 4.54 -17.92
N SER A 163 -16.50 3.33 -17.37
CA SER A 163 -17.85 2.80 -17.14
C SER A 163 -18.65 3.68 -16.18
N TYR A 164 -18.00 4.33 -15.21
CA TYR A 164 -18.63 5.25 -14.29
C TYR A 164 -19.00 6.57 -14.98
N LEU A 165 -18.13 7.13 -15.83
CA LEU A 165 -18.46 8.31 -16.63
C LEU A 165 -19.62 8.04 -17.59
N ASP A 166 -19.65 6.88 -18.25
CA ASP A 166 -20.77 6.47 -19.10
C ASP A 166 -22.06 6.24 -18.29
N HIS A 167 -21.95 5.70 -17.07
CA HIS A 167 -23.08 5.56 -16.15
C HIS A 167 -23.60 6.93 -15.69
N LEU A 168 -22.71 7.89 -15.43
CA LEU A 168 -23.07 9.27 -15.09
C LEU A 168 -23.75 10.00 -16.24
N ASP A 169 -23.28 9.81 -17.47
CA ASP A 169 -23.88 10.42 -18.67
C ASP A 169 -25.27 9.83 -18.94
N ASN A 170 -25.45 8.53 -18.70
CA ASN A 170 -26.74 7.85 -18.77
C ASN A 170 -27.70 8.25 -17.64
N ILE A 171 -27.20 8.48 -16.42
CA ILE A 171 -28.02 8.98 -15.30
C ILE A 171 -28.42 10.44 -15.52
N ALA A 172 -27.49 11.28 -15.97
CA ALA A 172 -27.74 12.69 -16.25
C ALA A 172 -28.79 12.88 -17.37
N SER A 173 -28.83 11.96 -18.34
CA SER A 173 -29.81 11.96 -19.43
C SER A 173 -31.15 11.30 -19.08
N SER A 174 -31.18 10.33 -18.16
CA SER A 174 -32.42 9.63 -17.75
C SER A 174 -33.15 10.27 -16.56
N GLY A 175 -32.45 11.02 -15.71
CA GLY A 175 -33.03 11.71 -14.54
C GLY A 175 -33.51 10.78 -13.40
N ASP A 176 -33.35 9.47 -13.54
CA ASP A 176 -33.85 8.46 -12.60
C ASP A 176 -32.71 8.00 -11.68
N TYR A 177 -32.45 8.78 -10.64
CA TYR A 177 -31.42 8.45 -9.66
C TYR A 177 -31.91 7.33 -8.72
N ALA A 178 -31.32 6.14 -8.82
CA ALA A 178 -31.55 5.09 -7.84
C ALA A 178 -30.90 5.47 -6.50
N SER A 179 -31.53 5.14 -5.37
CA SER A 179 -31.00 5.39 -4.02
C SER A 179 -29.59 4.82 -3.80
N ARG A 180 -29.22 3.77 -4.54
CA ARG A 180 -27.88 3.16 -4.55
C ARG A 180 -26.80 4.08 -5.11
N ASP A 181 -27.10 4.91 -6.11
CA ASP A 181 -26.12 5.80 -6.73
C ASP A 181 -25.76 6.95 -5.78
N TYR A 182 -26.73 7.51 -5.05
CA TYR A 182 -26.46 8.50 -4.00
C TYR A 182 -25.56 7.96 -2.88
N ILE A 183 -25.78 6.72 -2.45
CA ILE A 183 -24.94 6.06 -1.44
C ILE A 183 -23.51 5.91 -1.95
N PHE A 184 -23.33 5.47 -3.21
CA PHE A 184 -22.01 5.36 -3.81
C PHE A 184 -21.30 6.71 -3.92
N PHE A 185 -22.00 7.78 -4.31
CA PHE A 185 -21.43 9.13 -4.38
C PHE A 185 -20.94 9.63 -3.02
N ILE A 186 -21.71 9.41 -1.95
CA ILE A 186 -21.30 9.78 -0.58
C ILE A 186 -20.03 9.01 -0.19
N ILE A 187 -20.01 7.71 -0.46
CA ILE A 187 -18.85 6.84 -0.18
C ILE A 187 -17.63 7.31 -0.97
N PHE A 188 -17.79 7.60 -2.26
CA PHE A 188 -16.73 8.13 -3.12
C PHE A 188 -16.18 9.47 -2.61
N ALA A 189 -17.04 10.39 -2.18
CA ALA A 189 -16.63 11.66 -1.60
C ALA A 189 -15.84 11.48 -0.29
N ILE A 190 -16.28 10.58 0.59
CA ILE A 190 -15.54 10.21 1.82
C ILE A 190 -14.16 9.65 1.45
N PHE A 191 -14.09 8.79 0.42
CA PHE A 191 -12.81 8.25 -0.05
C PHE A 191 -11.88 9.31 -0.59
N PHE A 192 -12.39 10.30 -1.32
CA PHE A 192 -11.57 11.40 -1.81
C PHE A 192 -10.93 12.18 -0.65
N VAL A 193 -11.67 12.40 0.44
CA VAL A 193 -11.14 13.01 1.67
C VAL A 193 -10.08 12.14 2.31
N ILE A 194 -10.32 10.83 2.47
CA ILE A 194 -9.35 9.88 3.04
C ILE A 194 -8.07 9.83 2.18
N MET A 195 -8.21 9.81 0.85
CA MET A 195 -7.09 9.83 -0.09
C MET A 195 -6.26 11.11 0.08
N PHE A 196 -6.90 12.27 0.15
CA PHE A 196 -6.21 13.54 0.36
C PHE A 196 -5.46 13.58 1.70
N ILE A 197 -6.07 13.08 2.78
CA ILE A 197 -5.41 12.94 4.08
C ILE A 197 -4.20 12.01 3.97
N GLY A 198 -4.36 10.87 3.29
CA GLY A 198 -3.29 9.91 3.01
C GLY A 198 -2.10 10.55 2.30
N LEU A 199 -2.34 11.37 1.27
CA LEU A 199 -1.27 12.08 0.55
C LEU A 199 -0.50 13.06 1.46
N ILE A 200 -1.19 13.78 2.33
CA ILE A 200 -0.53 14.66 3.32
C ILE A 200 0.33 13.84 4.28
N GLN A 201 -0.20 12.71 4.77
CA GLN A 201 0.53 11.82 5.69
C GLN A 201 1.74 11.16 5.02
N LEU A 202 1.61 10.74 3.76
CA LEU A 202 2.71 10.25 2.93
C LEU A 202 3.85 11.26 2.89
N PHE A 203 3.52 12.51 2.55
CA PHE A 203 4.52 13.57 2.46
C PHE A 203 5.23 13.79 3.81
N ARG A 204 4.47 13.82 4.91
CA ARG A 204 5.01 13.97 6.27
C ARG A 204 5.92 12.80 6.68
N ALA A 205 5.51 11.56 6.40
CA ALA A 205 6.30 10.37 6.71
C ALA A 205 7.62 10.35 5.93
N LEU A 206 7.57 10.61 4.62
CA LEU A 206 8.75 10.67 3.76
C LEU A 206 9.71 11.78 4.20
N HIS A 207 9.18 12.97 4.46
CA HIS A 207 9.99 14.08 4.93
C HIS A 207 10.67 13.75 6.26
N TYR A 208 9.98 13.10 7.19
CA TYR A 208 10.55 12.70 8.47
C TYR A 208 11.66 11.66 8.32
N ILE A 209 11.44 10.59 7.56
CA ILE A 209 12.46 9.57 7.26
C ILE A 209 13.70 10.24 6.68
N LEU A 210 13.53 11.10 5.68
CA LEU A 210 14.64 11.75 5.00
C LEU A 210 15.33 12.79 5.90
N LYS A 211 14.58 13.57 6.68
CA LYS A 211 15.13 14.55 7.63
C LYS A 211 16.01 13.89 8.67
N GLU A 212 15.59 12.75 9.22
CA GLU A 212 16.36 12.04 10.23
C GLU A 212 17.64 11.40 9.65
N ASN A 213 17.62 11.06 8.36
CA ASN A 213 18.77 10.51 7.66
C ASN A 213 19.72 11.55 7.05
N PHE A 214 19.25 12.77 6.72
CA PHE A 214 20.00 13.85 6.06
C PHE A 214 20.01 15.15 6.90
N ARG A 215 20.22 15.06 8.22
CA ARG A 215 20.14 16.22 9.14
C ARG A 215 20.90 17.49 8.67
N TYR A 216 21.95 17.34 7.87
CA TYR A 216 22.81 18.46 7.43
C TYR A 216 22.49 19.05 6.05
N HIS A 217 21.57 18.47 5.27
CA HIS A 217 21.31 18.90 3.89
C HIS A 217 19.80 19.09 3.60
N PRO A 218 19.20 20.20 4.05
CA PRO A 218 17.76 20.41 3.94
C PRO A 218 17.25 20.41 2.50
N TYR A 219 18.00 20.96 1.55
CA TYR A 219 17.62 20.96 0.12
C TYR A 219 17.55 19.55 -0.48
N VAL A 220 18.45 18.66 -0.04
CA VAL A 220 18.50 17.26 -0.50
C VAL A 220 17.29 16.49 0.04
N VAL A 221 16.91 16.74 1.31
CA VAL A 221 15.69 16.18 1.91
C VAL A 221 14.46 16.53 1.08
N TRP A 222 14.27 17.81 0.76
CA TRP A 222 13.12 18.27 -0.01
C TRP A 222 13.07 17.68 -1.42
N PHE A 223 14.21 17.63 -2.11
CA PHE A 223 14.29 17.04 -3.44
C PHE A 223 13.90 15.56 -3.44
N PHE A 224 14.49 14.75 -2.56
CA PHE A 224 14.16 13.31 -2.49
C PHE A 224 12.74 13.04 -1.98
N THR A 225 12.21 13.88 -1.07
CA THR A 225 10.82 13.77 -0.60
C THR A 225 9.86 13.96 -1.78
N LEU A 226 10.07 15.02 -2.57
CA LEU A 226 9.24 15.34 -3.73
C LEU A 226 9.38 14.27 -4.81
N LEU A 227 10.60 13.79 -5.09
CA LEU A 227 10.85 12.74 -6.06
C LEU A 227 10.11 11.44 -5.70
N PHE A 228 10.22 10.98 -4.45
CA PHE A 228 9.53 9.78 -3.99
C PHE A 228 8.01 9.95 -4.06
N PHE A 229 7.52 11.11 -3.60
CA PHE A 229 6.10 11.43 -3.63
C PHE A 229 5.53 11.41 -5.06
N LEU A 230 6.24 11.98 -6.03
CA LEU A 230 5.83 11.96 -7.45
C LEU A 230 5.85 10.55 -8.04
N ILE A 231 6.86 9.74 -7.71
CA ILE A 231 6.93 8.34 -8.15
C ILE A 231 5.77 7.53 -7.57
N GLN A 232 5.47 7.69 -6.28
CA GLN A 232 4.34 7.02 -5.63
C GLN A 232 2.99 7.45 -6.20
N LEU A 233 2.82 8.74 -6.50
CA LEU A 233 1.63 9.24 -7.20
C LEU A 233 1.51 8.66 -8.61
N TYR A 234 2.62 8.52 -9.34
CA TYR A 234 2.61 7.89 -10.66
C TYR A 234 2.22 6.41 -10.59
N TYR A 235 2.64 5.69 -9.55
CA TYR A 235 2.22 4.30 -9.32
C TYR A 235 0.76 4.20 -8.89
N ALA A 236 0.31 5.06 -7.97
CA ALA A 236 -1.11 5.23 -7.62
C ALA A 236 -1.96 5.50 -8.88
N ARG A 237 -1.39 6.29 -9.81
CA ARG A 237 -1.69 6.40 -11.24
C ARG A 237 -2.29 5.15 -11.86
N GLY A 238 -1.47 4.09 -11.88
CA GLY A 238 -1.75 2.87 -12.62
C GLY A 238 -2.75 1.93 -11.95
N PHE A 239 -3.25 2.27 -10.75
CA PHE A 239 -4.37 1.57 -10.12
C PHE A 239 -5.74 2.18 -10.49
N VAL A 240 -5.76 3.39 -11.08
CA VAL A 240 -6.95 4.09 -11.61
C VAL A 240 -7.00 3.94 -13.13
#